data_AF-A0A257ATA0-F1
#
_entry.id   AF-A0A257ATA0-F1
#
_cell.length_a   1.000
_cell.length_b   1.000
_cell.length_c   1.000
_cell.angle_alpha   90.00
_cell.angle_beta   90.00
_cell.angle_gamma   90.00
#
_symmetry.space_group_name_H-M   'P 1'
#
loop_
_entity.id
_entity.type
_entity.pdbx_description
1 polymer ?
#
loop_
_entity_poly.entity_id
_entity_poly.type
_entity_poly.pdbx_seq_one_letter_code
_entity_poly.pdbx_strand_id
1 'polypeptide(L)'
;VEVFTSEDGGIYFKFEMEAPPFPGKDLEEKAMEIVRNSPMVQEVIGSDYEIVAVGFKLPSSGEPVIVVVKASDGTCFRLTVDLDQGTVKSIEKTEVCGVELTSRAG
;
A
#
# COMPACT_ATOMS: atom_id res chain seq x y z
N VAL A 1 -27.02 12.83 -0.07
CA VAL A 1 -26.61 13.16 1.31
C VAL A 1 -27.83 13.00 2.20
N GLU A 2 -27.82 11.95 3.02
CA GLU A 2 -28.84 11.78 4.06
C GLU A 2 -28.22 12.21 5.39
N VAL A 3 -28.88 13.15 6.06
CA VAL A 3 -28.43 13.71 7.34
C VAL A 3 -29.24 13.04 8.44
N PHE A 4 -28.55 12.36 9.36
CA PHE A 4 -29.19 11.79 10.54
C PHE A 4 -28.79 12.61 11.76
N THR A 5 -29.80 13.06 12.50
CA THR A 5 -29.62 13.64 13.84
C THR A 5 -29.81 12.51 14.85
N SER A 6 -28.77 12.20 15.59
CA SER A 6 -28.87 11.27 16.72
C SER A 6 -29.48 11.98 17.92
N GLU A 7 -30.13 11.23 18.81
CA GLU A 7 -30.89 11.72 19.97
C GLU A 7 -30.04 12.55 20.96
N ASP A 8 -28.70 12.40 20.90
CA ASP A 8 -27.72 13.19 21.68
C ASP A 8 -27.31 14.52 21.01
N GLY A 9 -27.97 14.93 19.92
CA GLY A 9 -27.67 16.17 19.19
C GLY A 9 -26.47 16.08 18.23
N GLY A 10 -25.86 14.90 18.10
CA GLY A 10 -24.80 14.64 17.12
C GLY A 10 -25.37 14.57 15.70
N ILE A 11 -24.87 15.42 14.81
CA ILE A 11 -25.16 15.37 13.37
C ILE A 11 -24.16 14.42 12.72
N TYR A 12 -24.66 13.30 12.19
CA TYR A 12 -23.84 12.34 11.46
C TYR A 12 -24.16 12.43 9.97
N PHE A 13 -23.12 12.70 9.18
CA PHE A 13 -23.21 12.70 7.73
C PHE A 13 -22.91 11.29 7.23
N LYS A 14 -23.91 10.58 6.72
CA LYS A 14 -23.67 9.37 5.94
C LYS A 14 -23.30 9.83 4.52
N PHE A 15 -22.00 9.96 4.30
CA PHE A 15 -21.48 10.02 2.95
C PHE A 15 -21.53 8.59 2.39
N GLU A 16 -22.48 8.31 1.50
CA GLU A 16 -22.21 7.32 0.45
C GLU A 16 -21.12 7.94 -0.41
N MET A 17 -19.88 7.73 0.03
CA MET A 17 -18.71 8.05 -0.77
C MET A 17 -18.71 6.99 -1.86
N GLU A 18 -19.16 7.35 -3.07
CA GLU A 18 -18.63 6.69 -4.26
C GLU A 18 -17.12 6.67 -4.06
N ALA A 19 -16.59 5.45 -3.97
CA ALA A 19 -15.18 5.19 -3.81
C ALA A 19 -14.42 6.20 -4.68
N PRO A 20 -13.53 7.08 -4.14
CA PRO A 20 -12.71 7.95 -4.98
C PRO A 20 -12.11 7.03 -6.04
N PRO A 21 -12.11 7.40 -7.34
CA PRO A 21 -11.93 6.45 -8.43
C PRO A 21 -10.71 5.62 -8.09
N PHE A 22 -10.88 4.37 -7.61
CA PHE A 22 -9.78 3.65 -6.99
C PHE A 22 -8.78 3.47 -8.13
N PRO A 23 -7.66 4.20 -8.15
CA PRO A 23 -6.60 3.81 -9.08
C PRO A 23 -5.96 2.50 -8.57
N GLY A 24 -6.44 2.00 -7.41
CA GLY A 24 -5.78 1.06 -6.53
C GLY A 24 -5.63 -0.34 -7.06
N LYS A 25 -6.48 -0.86 -7.96
CA LYS A 25 -6.29 -2.24 -8.46
C LYS A 25 -5.23 -2.32 -9.55
N ASP A 26 -5.32 -1.50 -10.58
CA ASP A 26 -4.33 -1.46 -11.65
C ASP A 26 -2.94 -1.07 -11.13
N LEU A 27 -2.87 -0.10 -10.21
CA LEU A 27 -1.61 0.30 -9.60
C LEU A 27 -1.07 -0.75 -8.62
N GLU A 28 -1.94 -1.50 -7.92
CA GLU A 28 -1.54 -2.61 -7.06
C GLU A 28 -0.99 -3.77 -7.88
N GLU A 29 -1.71 -4.21 -8.92
CA GLU A 29 -1.22 -5.23 -9.85
C GLU A 29 0.12 -4.82 -10.48
N LYS A 30 0.23 -3.57 -10.93
CA LYS A 30 1.49 -3.04 -11.46
C LYS A 30 2.62 -3.08 -10.43
N ALA A 31 2.36 -2.68 -9.19
CA ALA A 31 3.35 -2.74 -8.11
C ALA A 31 3.79 -4.19 -7.83
N MET A 32 2.84 -5.12 -7.77
CA MET A 32 3.11 -6.54 -7.56
C MET A 32 3.92 -7.14 -8.71
N GLU A 33 3.60 -6.79 -9.96
CA GLU A 33 4.33 -7.23 -11.14
C GLU A 33 5.78 -6.72 -11.13
N ILE A 34 6.00 -5.45 -10.78
CA ILE A 34 7.35 -4.88 -10.66
C ILE A 34 8.16 -5.62 -9.59
N VAL A 35 7.57 -5.90 -8.42
CA VAL A 35 8.23 -6.63 -7.33
C VAL A 35 8.60 -8.05 -7.78
N ARG A 36 7.68 -8.75 -8.46
CA ARG A 36 7.90 -10.11 -8.97
C ARG A 36 8.99 -10.21 -10.04
N ASN A 37 9.11 -9.18 -10.88
CA ASN A 37 10.11 -9.14 -11.95
C ASN A 37 11.42 -8.45 -11.53
N SER A 38 11.54 -7.98 -10.29
CA SER A 38 12.73 -7.25 -9.84
C SER A 38 13.88 -8.21 -9.53
N PRO A 39 15.03 -8.11 -10.23
CA PRO A 39 16.20 -8.94 -9.92
C PRO A 39 16.73 -8.65 -8.52
N MET A 40 16.62 -7.39 -8.06
CA MET A 40 17.04 -7.00 -6.71
C MET A 40 16.21 -7.69 -5.62
N VAL A 41 14.90 -7.87 -5.84
CA VAL A 41 14.04 -8.63 -4.92
C VAL A 41 14.46 -10.10 -4.89
N GLN A 42 14.72 -10.69 -6.06
CA GLN A 42 15.19 -12.06 -6.16
C GLN A 42 16.55 -12.26 -5.48
N GLU A 43 17.48 -11.31 -5.59
CA GLU A 43 18.80 -11.38 -4.96
C GLU A 43 18.76 -11.22 -3.44
N VAL A 44 17.86 -10.37 -2.91
CA VAL A 44 17.81 -10.04 -1.47
C VAL A 44 16.85 -10.93 -0.69
N ILE A 45 15.68 -11.22 -1.25
CA ILE A 45 14.57 -11.92 -0.58
C ILE A 45 14.45 -13.36 -1.08
N GLY A 46 14.87 -13.62 -2.32
CA GLY A 46 14.74 -14.92 -2.98
C GLY A 46 13.48 -14.99 -3.85
N SER A 47 13.24 -16.18 -4.42
CA SER A 47 12.10 -16.41 -5.31
C SER A 47 10.81 -16.79 -4.60
N ASP A 48 10.90 -17.17 -3.32
CA ASP A 48 9.77 -17.65 -2.52
C ASP A 48 9.45 -16.62 -1.43
N TYR A 49 8.39 -15.84 -1.66
CA TYR A 49 7.89 -14.84 -0.72
C TYR A 49 6.40 -14.58 -0.96
N GLU A 50 5.73 -14.08 0.07
CA GLU A 50 4.32 -13.69 0.03
C GLU A 50 4.21 -12.16 0.06
N ILE A 51 3.36 -11.58 -0.80
CA ILE A 51 3.03 -10.15 -0.73
C ILE A 51 1.92 -10.00 0.30
N VAL A 52 2.22 -9.29 1.40
CA VAL A 52 1.34 -9.17 2.57
C VAL A 52 0.46 -7.92 2.51
N ALA A 53 1.00 -6.82 1.98
CA ALA A 53 0.28 -5.55 1.89
C ALA A 53 0.84 -4.65 0.79
N VAL A 54 -0.02 -3.83 0.20
CA VAL A 54 0.35 -2.76 -0.74
C VAL A 54 -0.26 -1.47 -0.22
N GLY A 55 0.60 -0.47 -0.01
CA GLY A 55 0.25 0.83 0.54
C GLY A 55 0.60 1.95 -0.42
N PHE A 56 -0.38 2.78 -0.75
CA PHE A 56 -0.18 3.99 -1.52
C PHE A 56 -0.03 5.17 -0.56
N LYS A 57 1.04 5.94 -0.73
CA LYS A 57 1.08 7.28 -0.14
C LYS A 57 0.08 8.16 -0.92
N LEU A 58 -0.60 9.05 -0.21
CA LEU A 58 -1.78 9.83 -0.64
C LEU A 58 -1.73 10.33 -2.11
N PRO A 59 -2.89 10.52 -2.78
CA PRO A 59 -3.03 10.59 -4.24
C PRO A 59 -2.41 11.83 -4.93
N SER A 60 -1.63 12.64 -4.23
CA SER A 60 -0.94 13.78 -4.83
C SER A 60 0.44 13.36 -5.35
N SER A 61 0.46 12.94 -6.62
CA SER A 61 1.60 13.07 -7.53
C SER A 61 2.74 12.03 -7.40
N GLY A 62 2.60 10.89 -8.09
CA GLY A 62 3.75 10.05 -8.47
C GLY A 62 4.59 9.51 -7.32
N GLU A 63 4.06 9.50 -6.10
CA GLU A 63 4.78 9.03 -4.92
C GLU A 63 4.98 7.51 -4.97
N PRO A 64 6.10 7.02 -4.40
CA PRO A 64 6.42 5.60 -4.44
C PRO A 64 5.40 4.76 -3.69
N VAL A 65 5.12 3.59 -4.24
CA VAL A 65 4.24 2.58 -3.63
C VAL A 65 5.04 1.75 -2.65
N ILE A 66 4.48 1.53 -1.47
CA ILE A 66 5.09 0.67 -0.46
C ILE A 66 4.49 -0.71 -0.61
N VAL A 67 5.31 -1.72 -0.88
CA VAL A 67 4.89 -3.13 -0.89
C VAL A 67 5.56 -3.82 0.29
N VAL A 68 4.82 -4.60 1.06
CA VAL A 68 5.38 -5.41 2.14
C VAL A 68 5.32 -6.86 1.73
N VAL A 69 6.46 -7.54 1.82
CA VAL A 69 6.58 -8.97 1.55
C VAL A 69 7.12 -9.72 2.75
N LYS A 70 6.79 -11.01 2.82
CA LYS A 70 7.28 -11.95 3.82
C LYS A 70 8.05 -13.06 3.13
N ALA A 71 9.33 -13.20 3.43
CA ALA A 71 10.17 -14.30 2.95
C ALA A 71 9.78 -15.62 3.62
N SER A 72 10.19 -16.75 3.02
CA SER A 72 9.90 -18.08 3.56
C SER A 72 10.49 -18.32 4.96
N ASP A 73 11.58 -17.65 5.31
CA ASP A 73 12.18 -17.71 6.65
C ASP A 73 11.37 -16.93 7.71
N GLY A 74 10.33 -16.21 7.28
CA GLY A 74 9.45 -15.42 8.13
C GLY A 74 9.86 -13.95 8.25
N THR A 75 11.03 -13.54 7.74
CA THR A 75 11.46 -12.14 7.72
C THR A 75 10.56 -11.31 6.82
N CYS A 76 10.19 -10.12 7.29
CA CYS A 76 9.39 -9.17 6.54
C CYS A 76 10.23 -8.03 5.97
N PHE A 77 9.90 -7.63 4.75
CA PHE A 77 10.60 -6.59 4.01
C PHE A 77 9.61 -5.55 3.50
N ARG A 78 9.99 -4.29 3.64
CA ARG A 78 9.31 -3.13 3.10
C ARG A 78 10.03 -2.69 1.84
N LEU A 79 9.32 -2.76 0.72
CA LEU A 79 9.79 -2.43 -0.61
C LEU A 79 9.24 -1.07 -0.99
N THR A 80 10.10 -0.20 -1.49
CA THR A 80 9.68 1.08 -2.09
C THR A 80 9.69 0.92 -3.60
N VAL A 81 8.53 0.95 -4.24
CA VAL A 81 8.33 0.70 -5.67
C VAL A 81 8.04 2.02 -6.38
N ASP A 82 8.81 2.30 -7.42
CA ASP A 82 8.59 3.42 -8.31
C ASP A 82 7.79 2.93 -9.52
N LEU A 83 6.51 3.29 -9.57
CA LEU A 83 5.60 2.85 -10.64
C LEU A 83 5.87 3.52 -11.99
N ASP A 84 6.53 4.68 -12.01
CA ASP A 84 6.85 5.41 -13.24
C ASP A 84 8.05 4.76 -13.93
N GLN A 85 9.10 4.47 -13.16
CA GLN A 85 10.31 3.81 -13.62
C GLN A 85 10.16 2.28 -13.72
N GLY A 86 9.11 1.71 -13.15
CA GLY A 86 8.87 0.27 -13.17
C GLY A 86 9.90 -0.52 -12.37
N THR A 87 10.40 0.03 -11.26
CA THR A 87 11.51 -0.58 -10.51
C THR A 87 11.30 -0.51 -9.00
N VAL A 88 11.94 -1.42 -8.28
CA VAL A 88 12.06 -1.36 -6.82
C VAL A 88 13.24 -0.46 -6.49
N LYS A 89 13.02 0.61 -5.73
CA LYS A 89 14.05 1.58 -5.34
C LYS A 89 14.79 1.20 -4.06
N SER A 90 14.12 0.54 -3.13
CA SER A 90 14.71 0.16 -1.85
C SER A 90 14.03 -1.08 -1.28
N ILE A 91 14.81 -1.86 -0.52
CA ILE A 91 14.37 -3.03 0.23
C ILE A 91 14.88 -2.85 1.66
N GLU A 92 13.96 -2.74 2.62
CA GLU A 92 14.27 -2.55 4.02
C GLU A 92 13.69 -3.71 4.85
N LYS A 93 14.46 -4.27 5.77
CA LYS A 93 13.91 -5.24 6.73
C LYS A 93 12.99 -4.52 7.72
N THR A 94 11.84 -5.12 8.01
CA THR A 94 10.85 -4.58 8.94
C THR A 94 10.41 -5.67 9.91
N GLU A 95 10.23 -5.30 11.18
CA GLU A 95 9.68 -6.18 12.22
C GLU A 95 8.17 -6.39 12.03
N VAL A 96 7.50 -5.46 11.33
CA VAL A 96 6.06 -5.48 11.08
C VAL A 96 5.79 -5.92 9.64
N CYS A 97 5.04 -7.00 9.47
CA CYS A 97 4.56 -7.51 8.19
C CYS A 97 3.27 -6.80 7.76
N GLY A 98 3.29 -5.47 7.67
CA GLY A 98 2.12 -4.67 7.33
C GLY A 98 2.48 -3.22 7.02
N VAL A 99 1.51 -2.47 6.48
CA VAL A 99 1.66 -1.03 6.22
C VAL A 99 0.91 -0.26 7.30
N GLU A 100 1.66 0.47 8.14
CA GLU A 100 1.07 1.50 9.01
C GLU A 100 0.97 2.81 8.24
N LEU A 101 -0.21 3.08 7.66
CA LEU A 101 -0.52 4.39 7.11
C LEU A 101 -0.91 5.32 8.27
N THR A 102 0.05 6.05 8.84
CA THR A 102 -0.28 7.14 9.77
C THR A 102 -0.95 8.27 8.99
N SER A 103 -2.29 8.25 8.96
CA SER A 103 -3.08 9.38 8.49
C SER A 103 -2.99 10.49 9.54
N ARG A 104 -2.12 11.48 9.31
CA ARG A 104 -2.08 12.68 10.13
C ARG A 104 -3.29 13.54 9.74
N ALA A 105 -4.46 13.21 10.27
CA ALA A 105 -5.59 14.12 10.27
C ALA A 105 -5.22 15.32 11.16
N GLY A 106 -4.92 16.45 10.52
CA GLY A 106 -4.77 17.75 11.18
C GLY A 106 -6.11 18.42 11.40
#